data_AF-A0A9D1LL93-F1
#
_entry.id   AF-A0A9D1LL93-F1
#
_cell.length_a   1.000
_cell.length_b   1.000
_cell.length_c   1.000
_cell.angle_alpha   90.00
_cell.angle_beta   90.00
_cell.angle_gamma   90.00
#
_symmetry.space_group_name_H-M   'P 1'
#
loop_
_entity.id
_entity.type
_entity.pdbx_description
1 polymer ?
#
loop_
_entity_poly.entity_id
_entity_poly.type
_entity_poly.pdbx_seq_one_letter_code
_entity_poly.pdbx_strand_id
1 'polypeptide(L)'
;MASKLKDEQIAKLIADYALMGSYHAVAKQNRVSENTVKKYVQNSGFAEFADICERKKEDIKADLGAYMDANRDRVCEIIGLALEVLPDKIQNAKTATEVTTALGTLIDKWAPKGTAAGGQDSREDDPITQALRGKYGDAVR
;
A
#
# COMPACT_ATOMS: atom_id res chain seq x y z
N MET A 1 43.83 -11.31 -15.02
CA MET A 1 43.64 -12.12 -13.78
C MET A 1 42.38 -11.61 -13.10
N ALA A 2 41.28 -12.37 -13.09
CA ALA A 2 40.09 -11.95 -12.35
C ALA A 2 40.39 -12.03 -10.85
N SER A 3 40.27 -10.93 -10.12
CA SER A 3 40.42 -10.92 -8.66
C SER A 3 39.35 -11.82 -8.05
N LYS A 4 39.77 -12.79 -7.24
CA LYS A 4 38.82 -13.58 -6.44
C LYS A 4 38.13 -12.63 -5.46
N LEU A 5 36.81 -12.73 -5.35
CA LEU A 5 36.05 -12.00 -4.33
C LEU A 5 36.52 -12.42 -2.94
N LYS A 6 36.53 -11.48 -2.00
CA LYS A 6 36.80 -11.78 -0.59
C LYS A 6 35.61 -12.49 0.03
N ASP A 7 35.86 -13.32 1.05
CA ASP A 7 34.82 -14.10 1.73
C ASP A 7 33.69 -13.23 2.30
N GLU A 8 34.01 -12.05 2.80
CA GLU A 8 33.01 -11.06 3.26
C GLU A 8 32.08 -10.59 2.13
N GLN A 9 32.62 -10.39 0.93
CA GLN A 9 31.83 -10.00 -0.23
C GLN A 9 30.95 -11.15 -0.72
N ILE A 10 31.45 -12.38 -0.62
CA ILE A 10 30.68 -13.59 -0.94
C ILE A 10 29.53 -13.74 0.07
N ALA A 11 29.79 -13.60 1.36
CA ALA A 11 28.76 -13.62 2.40
C ALA A 11 27.69 -12.53 2.18
N LYS A 12 28.12 -11.32 1.81
CA LYS A 12 27.21 -10.22 1.47
C LYS A 12 26.35 -10.52 0.24
N LEU A 13 26.93 -11.05 -0.84
CA LEU A 13 26.19 -11.43 -2.05
C LEU A 13 25.10 -12.44 -1.74
N ILE A 14 25.41 -13.40 -0.88
CA ILE A 14 24.49 -14.46 -0.47
C ILE A 14 23.34 -13.89 0.38
N ALA A 15 23.66 -13.03 1.37
CA ALA A 15 22.65 -12.36 2.20
C ALA A 15 21.72 -11.45 1.36
N ASP A 16 22.29 -10.66 0.46
CA ASP A 16 21.52 -9.80 -0.45
C ASP A 16 20.60 -10.63 -1.36
N TYR A 17 21.04 -11.80 -1.82
CA TYR A 17 20.21 -12.72 -2.59
C TYR A 17 19.07 -13.32 -1.77
N ALA A 18 19.31 -13.72 -0.53
CA ALA A 18 18.27 -14.24 0.36
C ALA A 18 17.15 -13.20 0.60
N LEU A 19 17.48 -11.91 0.65
CA LEU A 19 16.50 -10.84 0.79
C LEU A 19 15.75 -10.54 -0.53
N MET A 20 16.49 -10.36 -1.63
CA MET A 20 15.94 -9.87 -2.90
C MET A 20 15.32 -10.95 -3.78
N GLY A 21 15.75 -12.21 -3.64
CA GLY A 21 15.29 -13.34 -4.45
C GLY A 21 15.71 -13.31 -5.92
N SER A 22 16.48 -12.30 -6.37
CA SER A 22 16.85 -12.10 -7.77
C SER A 22 18.36 -11.94 -7.96
N TYR A 23 18.96 -12.82 -8.76
CA TYR A 23 20.39 -12.76 -9.09
C TYR A 23 20.77 -11.44 -9.78
N HIS A 24 19.90 -10.93 -10.65
CA HIS A 24 20.12 -9.69 -11.38
C HIS A 24 20.13 -8.45 -10.47
N ALA A 25 19.18 -8.37 -9.53
CA ALA A 25 19.09 -7.27 -8.58
C ALA A 25 20.33 -7.20 -7.67
N VAL A 26 20.76 -8.36 -7.17
CA VAL A 26 21.95 -8.51 -6.32
C VAL A 26 23.22 -8.16 -7.09
N ALA A 27 23.32 -8.60 -8.35
CA ALA A 27 24.45 -8.30 -9.23
C ALA A 27 24.59 -6.79 -9.46
N LYS A 28 23.48 -6.10 -9.73
CA LYS A 28 23.44 -4.64 -9.90
C LYS A 28 23.84 -3.91 -8.60
N GLN A 29 23.31 -4.34 -7.46
CA GLN A 29 23.61 -3.73 -6.16
C GLN A 29 25.08 -3.90 -5.76
N ASN A 30 25.65 -5.09 -5.99
CA ASN A 30 27.02 -5.42 -5.60
C ASN A 30 28.06 -5.16 -6.70
N ARG A 31 27.63 -4.62 -7.85
CA ARG A 31 28.48 -4.33 -9.02
C ARG A 31 29.31 -5.52 -9.49
N VAL A 32 28.70 -6.71 -9.47
CA VAL A 32 29.29 -7.95 -9.96
C VAL A 32 28.46 -8.50 -11.13
N SER A 33 29.00 -9.43 -11.90
CA SER A 33 28.21 -10.10 -12.93
C SER A 33 27.21 -11.07 -12.31
N GLU A 34 26.05 -11.22 -12.95
CA GLU A 34 25.00 -12.16 -12.52
C GLU A 34 25.51 -13.60 -12.41
N ASN A 35 26.36 -14.02 -13.35
CA ASN A 35 27.04 -15.33 -13.31
C ASN A 35 27.90 -15.52 -12.06
N THR A 36 28.49 -14.45 -11.53
CA THR A 36 29.28 -14.50 -10.29
C THR A 36 28.38 -14.73 -9.09
N VAL A 37 27.25 -14.00 -9.00
CA VAL A 37 26.25 -14.19 -7.94
C VAL A 37 25.73 -15.63 -7.97
N LYS A 38 25.30 -16.10 -9.15
CA LYS A 38 24.78 -17.45 -9.34
C LYS A 38 25.79 -18.52 -8.90
N LYS A 39 27.06 -18.39 -9.29
CA LYS A 39 28.12 -19.32 -8.90
C LYS A 39 28.28 -19.43 -7.39
N TYR A 40 28.32 -18.30 -6.67
CA TYR A 40 28.55 -18.34 -5.22
C TYR A 40 27.31 -18.78 -4.44
N VAL A 41 26.12 -18.34 -4.83
CA VAL A 41 24.86 -18.75 -4.19
C VAL A 41 24.56 -20.24 -4.40
N GLN A 42 24.84 -20.79 -5.59
CA GLN A 42 24.61 -22.22 -5.86
C GLN A 42 25.64 -23.11 -5.18
N ASN A 43 26.89 -22.66 -5.08
CA ASN A 43 27.97 -23.44 -4.46
C ASN A 43 27.96 -23.37 -2.93
N SER A 44 27.25 -22.43 -2.31
CA SER A 44 27.20 -22.26 -0.85
C SER A 44 26.19 -23.17 -0.15
N GLY A 45 25.53 -24.09 -0.86
CA GLY A 45 24.51 -24.99 -0.27
C GLY A 45 23.23 -24.27 0.16
N PHE A 46 23.00 -23.05 -0.35
CA PHE A 46 22.01 -22.09 0.12
C PHE A 46 20.55 -22.38 -0.30
N ALA A 47 20.28 -23.53 -0.92
CA ALA A 47 18.92 -23.91 -1.33
C ALA A 47 17.93 -23.86 -0.16
N GLU A 48 18.36 -24.29 1.03
CA GLU A 48 17.52 -24.26 2.23
C GLU A 48 17.25 -22.84 2.75
N PHE A 49 18.15 -21.89 2.52
CA PHE A 49 18.02 -20.51 3.02
C PHE A 49 17.06 -19.67 2.20
N ALA A 50 17.00 -19.89 0.88
CA ALA A 50 16.00 -19.24 0.02
C ALA A 50 14.58 -19.65 0.44
N ASP A 51 14.38 -20.95 0.71
CA ASP A 51 13.11 -21.48 1.22
C ASP A 51 12.77 -20.95 2.63
N ILE A 52 13.77 -20.75 3.50
CA ILE A 52 13.58 -20.11 4.81
C ILE A 52 13.18 -18.64 4.66
N CYS A 53 13.79 -17.89 3.73
CA CYS A 53 13.49 -16.48 3.50
C CYS A 53 12.11 -16.28 2.89
N GLU A 54 11.69 -17.11 1.94
CA GLU A 54 10.33 -17.06 1.40
C GLU A 54 9.29 -17.42 2.47
N ARG A 55 9.50 -18.49 3.24
CA ARG A 55 8.62 -18.83 4.38
C ARG A 55 8.51 -17.69 5.39
N LYS A 56 9.62 -17.05 5.77
CA LYS A 56 9.58 -15.91 6.72
C LYS A 56 8.84 -14.69 6.16
N LYS A 57 8.87 -14.45 4.84
CA LYS A 57 8.06 -13.39 4.21
C LYS A 57 6.57 -13.73 4.29
N GLU A 58 6.22 -14.98 4.05
CA GLU A 58 4.84 -15.48 4.19
C GLU A 58 4.37 -15.40 5.65
N ASP A 59 5.20 -15.77 6.62
CA ASP A 59 4.92 -15.65 8.05
C ASP A 59 4.68 -14.19 8.46
N ILE A 60 5.53 -13.24 8.04
CA ILE A 60 5.33 -11.81 8.35
C ILE A 60 4.03 -11.29 7.72
N LYS A 61 3.70 -11.73 6.50
CA LYS A 61 2.46 -11.34 5.83
C LYS A 61 1.24 -11.94 6.54
N ALA A 62 1.33 -13.19 7.00
CA ALA A 62 0.30 -13.85 7.76
C ALA A 62 0.13 -13.21 9.14
N ASP A 63 1.22 -12.89 9.85
CA ASP A 63 1.22 -12.21 11.14
C ASP A 63 0.64 -10.80 11.05
N LEU A 64 1.05 -10.03 10.04
CA LEU A 64 0.47 -8.70 9.81
C LEU A 64 -1.01 -8.80 9.43
N GLY A 65 -1.40 -9.77 8.60
CA GLY A 65 -2.80 -10.05 8.28
C GLY A 65 -3.60 -10.39 9.53
N ALA A 66 -3.11 -11.31 10.36
CA ALA A 66 -3.73 -11.70 11.61
C ALA A 66 -3.83 -10.53 12.59
N TYR A 67 -2.81 -9.67 12.67
CA TYR A 67 -2.86 -8.45 13.45
C TYR A 67 -3.91 -7.48 12.91
N MET A 68 -3.98 -7.26 11.59
CA MET A 68 -4.99 -6.38 10.98
C MET A 68 -6.40 -6.91 11.21
N ASP A 69 -6.62 -8.22 11.08
CA ASP A 69 -7.91 -8.85 11.32
C ASP A 69 -8.30 -8.79 12.81
N ALA A 70 -7.37 -9.08 13.72
CA ALA A 70 -7.60 -8.99 15.16
C ALA A 70 -7.91 -7.55 15.63
N ASN A 71 -7.41 -6.54 14.91
CA ASN A 71 -7.68 -5.13 15.22
C ASN A 71 -8.79 -4.52 14.37
N ARG A 72 -9.42 -5.28 13.46
CA ARG A 72 -10.43 -4.77 12.53
C ARG A 72 -11.58 -4.08 13.26
N ASP A 73 -12.18 -4.77 14.23
CA ASP A 73 -13.35 -4.25 14.94
C ASP A 73 -13.01 -3.00 15.75
N ARG A 74 -11.84 -2.99 16.41
CA ARG A 74 -11.34 -1.82 17.13
C ARG A 74 -11.12 -0.62 16.21
N VAL A 75 -10.56 -0.83 15.01
CA VAL A 75 -10.37 0.24 14.02
C VAL A 75 -11.72 0.73 13.51
N CYS A 76 -12.67 -0.17 13.22
CA CYS A 76 -14.03 0.20 12.82
C CYS A 76 -14.75 1.01 13.91
N GLU A 77 -14.60 0.66 15.18
CA GLU A 77 -15.14 1.41 16.31
C GLU A 77 -14.54 2.82 16.40
N ILE A 78 -13.22 2.96 16.30
CA ILE A 78 -12.53 4.26 16.28
C ILE A 78 -13.03 5.12 15.12
N ILE A 79 -13.18 4.53 13.93
CA ILE A 79 -13.72 5.23 12.76
C ILE A 79 -15.16 5.67 13.02
N GLY A 80 -16.00 4.82 13.62
CA GLY A 80 -17.36 5.15 14.01
C GLY A 80 -17.42 6.35 14.95
N LEU A 81 -16.65 6.32 16.03
CA LEU A 81 -16.55 7.43 17.00
C LEU A 81 -16.07 8.73 16.33
N ALA A 82 -15.09 8.64 15.43
CA ALA A 82 -14.61 9.79 14.69
C ALA A 82 -15.72 10.37 13.77
N LEU A 83 -16.50 9.52 13.11
CA LEU A 83 -17.61 9.92 12.24
C LEU A 83 -18.79 10.52 13.02
N GLU A 84 -19.02 10.12 14.26
CA GLU A 84 -20.05 10.73 15.12
C GLU A 84 -19.70 12.16 15.53
N VAL A 85 -18.43 12.44 15.81
CA VAL A 85 -17.94 13.76 16.22
C VAL A 85 -17.74 14.71 15.02
N LEU A 86 -17.56 14.16 13.83
CA LEU A 86 -17.20 14.92 12.64
C LEU A 86 -18.26 15.99 12.24
N PRO A 87 -19.58 15.73 12.27
CA PRO A 87 -20.60 16.75 12.00
C PRO A 87 -20.47 17.99 12.88
N ASP A 88 -20.31 17.82 14.20
CA ASP A 88 -20.17 18.93 15.14
C ASP A 88 -18.89 19.71 14.90
N LYS A 89 -17.79 19.02 14.57
CA LYS A 89 -16.52 19.66 14.20
C LYS A 89 -16.63 20.47 12.91
N ILE A 90 -17.38 19.98 11.92
CA ILE A 90 -17.65 20.69 10.67
C ILE A 90 -18.53 21.92 10.91
N GLN A 91 -19.59 21.80 11.72
CA GLN A 91 -20.48 22.92 12.05
C GLN A 91 -19.74 24.05 12.79
N ASN A 92 -18.81 23.68 13.68
CA ASN A 92 -18.03 24.62 14.48
C ASN A 92 -16.66 24.97 13.86
N ALA A 93 -16.42 24.59 12.61
CA ALA A 93 -15.15 24.86 11.93
C ALA A 93 -14.91 26.37 11.82
N LYS A 94 -13.65 26.79 12.03
CA LYS A 94 -13.29 28.22 12.01
C LYS A 94 -13.04 28.73 10.59
N THR A 95 -12.75 27.81 9.67
CA THR A 95 -12.37 28.15 8.30
C THR A 95 -13.11 27.29 7.28
N ALA A 96 -13.38 27.88 6.11
CA ALA A 96 -13.96 27.15 4.99
C ALA A 96 -13.07 25.99 4.51
N THR A 97 -11.74 26.10 4.68
CA THR A 97 -10.76 25.08 4.30
C THR A 97 -10.88 23.80 5.12
N GLU A 98 -11.14 23.91 6.42
CA GLU A 98 -11.38 22.75 7.29
C GLU A 98 -12.62 21.98 6.81
N VAL A 99 -13.69 22.70 6.49
CA VAL A 99 -14.94 22.14 5.96
C VAL A 99 -14.73 21.47 4.61
N THR A 100 -14.07 22.14 3.66
CA THR A 100 -13.81 21.57 2.33
C THR A 100 -12.86 20.37 2.37
N THR A 101 -11.89 20.35 3.29
CA THR A 101 -10.98 19.20 3.46
C THR A 101 -11.73 17.98 4.01
N ALA A 102 -12.57 18.19 5.02
CA ALA A 102 -13.41 17.12 5.59
C ALA A 102 -14.38 16.57 4.53
N LEU A 103 -15.06 17.45 3.80
CA LEU A 103 -15.94 17.08 2.68
C LEU A 103 -15.20 16.33 1.57
N GLY A 104 -14.05 16.83 1.13
CA GLY A 104 -13.23 16.19 0.09
C GLY A 104 -12.76 14.80 0.49
N THR A 105 -12.38 14.60 1.76
CA THR A 105 -11.97 13.29 2.28
C THR A 105 -13.15 12.32 2.30
N LEU A 106 -14.33 12.75 2.74
CA LEU A 106 -15.53 11.92 2.73
C LEU A 106 -15.94 11.54 1.31
N ILE A 107 -15.90 12.49 0.37
CA ILE A 107 -16.19 12.24 -1.04
C ILE A 107 -15.16 11.27 -1.65
N ASP A 108 -13.84 11.46 -1.45
CA ASP A 108 -12.84 10.53 -1.99
C ASP A 108 -13.01 9.08 -1.48
N LYS A 109 -13.41 8.94 -0.21
CA LYS A 109 -13.57 7.62 0.42
C LYS A 109 -14.88 6.92 0.07
N TRP A 110 -15.96 7.66 -0.11
CA TRP A 110 -17.31 7.09 -0.21
C TRP A 110 -18.03 7.36 -1.54
N ALA A 111 -17.60 8.36 -2.32
CA ALA A 111 -18.13 8.51 -3.66
C ALA A 111 -17.62 7.35 -4.53
N PRO A 112 -18.49 6.72 -5.33
CA PRO A 112 -18.06 5.73 -6.30
C PRO A 112 -16.97 6.37 -7.16
N LYS A 113 -15.75 5.81 -7.11
CA LYS A 113 -14.69 6.22 -8.03
C LYS A 113 -15.11 5.73 -9.40
N GLY A 114 -15.87 6.57 -10.10
CA GLY A 114 -16.26 6.34 -11.48
C GLY A 114 -15.01 5.93 -12.24
N THR A 115 -15.06 4.75 -12.85
CA THR A 115 -14.02 4.24 -13.74
C THR A 115 -13.62 5.38 -14.68
N ALA A 116 -12.40 5.88 -14.51
CA ALA A 116 -11.87 6.89 -15.39
C ALA A 116 -11.60 6.26 -16.77
N ALA A 117 -12.42 6.58 -17.76
CA ALA A 117 -12.03 6.70 -19.16
C ALA A 117 -13.15 7.41 -19.92
N GLY A 118 -12.75 8.38 -20.76
CA GLY A 118 -13.63 9.36 -21.38
C GLY A 118 -14.75 8.81 -22.27
N GLY A 119 -15.82 9.58 -22.37
CA GLY A 119 -16.96 9.29 -23.22
C GLY A 119 -18.16 10.14 -22.79
N GLN A 120 -18.60 11.00 -23.70
CA GLN A 120 -19.72 11.94 -23.64
C GLN A 120 -20.83 11.66 -22.60
N ASP A 121 -21.03 12.67 -21.76
CA ASP A 121 -22.31 13.30 -21.40
C ASP A 121 -23.59 12.51 -21.75
N SER A 122 -24.02 11.65 -20.83
CA SER A 122 -25.39 11.09 -20.67
C SER A 122 -25.40 10.14 -19.47
N ARG A 123 -25.07 10.62 -18.27
CA ARG A 123 -25.21 9.80 -17.05
C ARG A 123 -26.27 10.41 -16.16
N GLU A 124 -27.29 9.62 -15.85
CA GLU A 124 -28.18 9.89 -14.73
C GLU A 124 -27.32 10.23 -13.50
N ASP A 125 -27.67 11.33 -12.84
CA ASP A 125 -26.96 11.79 -11.66
C ASP A 125 -26.77 10.63 -10.68
N ASP A 126 -25.58 10.50 -10.10
CA ASP A 126 -25.36 9.47 -9.11
C ASP A 126 -26.29 9.68 -7.90
N PRO A 127 -26.61 8.62 -7.13
CA PRO A 127 -27.59 8.71 -6.05
C PRO A 127 -27.30 9.79 -5.00
N ILE A 128 -26.02 10.13 -4.79
CA ILE A 128 -25.63 11.19 -3.84
C ILE A 128 -25.94 12.57 -4.45
N THR A 129 -25.62 12.79 -5.72
CA THR A 129 -25.97 14.02 -6.46
C THR A 129 -27.49 14.21 -6.53
N GLN A 130 -28.27 13.15 -6.76
CA GLN A 130 -29.73 13.21 -6.72
C GLN A 130 -30.26 13.58 -5.33
N ALA A 131 -29.72 12.97 -4.27
CA ALA A 131 -30.13 13.22 -2.90
C ALA A 131 -29.81 14.66 -2.44
N LEU A 132 -28.65 15.19 -2.84
CA LEU A 132 -28.26 16.56 -2.56
C LEU A 132 -29.13 17.58 -3.31
N ARG A 133 -29.43 17.33 -4.59
CA ARG A 133 -30.33 18.19 -5.36
C ARG A 133 -31.76 18.17 -4.80
N GLY A 134 -32.28 17.00 -4.44
CA GLY A 134 -33.63 16.90 -3.87
C GLY A 134 -33.78 17.58 -2.50
N LYS A 135 -32.70 17.67 -1.70
CA LYS A 135 -32.74 18.32 -0.38
C LYS A 135 -32.47 19.83 -0.41
N TYR A 136 -31.68 20.32 -1.35
CA TYR A 136 -31.20 21.71 -1.34
C TYR A 136 -31.46 22.49 -2.64
N GLY A 137 -31.98 21.85 -3.69
CA GLY A 137 -32.19 22.47 -5.00
C GLY A 137 -33.32 23.50 -5.05
N ASP A 138 -34.31 23.42 -4.15
CA ASP A 138 -35.45 24.36 -4.11
C ASP A 138 -35.16 25.64 -3.30
N ALA A 139 -33.98 25.77 -2.69
CA ALA A 139 -33.60 26.94 -1.90
C ALA A 139 -33.02 28.11 -2.72
N VAL A 140 -32.96 27.98 -4.06
CA VAL A 140 -32.38 29.00 -4.97
C VAL A 140 -33.35 29.35 -6.11
N ARG A 141 -34.63 29.57 -5.79
CA ARG A 141 -35.55 30.29 -6.67
C ARG A 141 -36.19 31.46 -5.95
#